data_AF-A0A9D4SWW0-F1
#
_entry.id   AF-A0A9D4SWW0-F1
#
_cell.length_a   1.000
_cell.length_b   1.000
_cell.length_c   1.000
_cell.angle_alpha   90.00
_cell.angle_beta   90.00
_cell.angle_gamma   90.00
#
_symmetry.space_group_name_H-M   'P 1'
#
loop_
_entity.id
_entity.type
_entity.pdbx_description
1 polymer ?
#
loop_
_entity_poly.entity_id
_entity_poly.type
_entity_poly.pdbx_seq_one_letter_code
_entity_poly.pdbx_strand_id
1 'polypeptide(L)'
;MWRFLESEGASVSESPVSVGIPSYVTQEEFNRYVGFWWCPMIDAVGTYRILYEVVDENDVEVLQLPSFGEDGMAGTEEHRFPRAGSPNARSSLALAQFSLSHTGQIEQVCLLSLTEPLSSLSPSSEYLLRAGWTPDGSAVWAELLDRPQQRLQLLLFPLSCFQPPEGLQQASAQSLLLWQETSQVWINVHDVLVFLRPESPQELRLLWASEESGFRHLYLLRLRTDGQAPCTALPLPSGHGFGKPDFRRQSTPSSRHFSRCSASAFRAIRRLTAITV
;
A
#
# COMPACT_ATOMS: atom_id res chain seq x y z
N MET A 1 15.96 -14.43 11.77
CA MET A 1 16.38 -13.01 11.86
C MET A 1 16.80 -12.62 10.46
N TRP A 2 15.91 -11.97 9.70
CA TRP A 2 16.22 -11.53 8.34
C TRP A 2 17.13 -10.30 8.46
N ARG A 3 18.40 -10.44 8.06
CA ARG A 3 19.29 -9.30 7.88
C ARG A 3 18.95 -8.67 6.54
N PHE A 4 18.36 -7.48 6.57
CA PHE A 4 18.34 -6.60 5.42
C PHE A 4 19.80 -6.32 5.07
N LEU A 5 20.20 -6.63 3.83
CA LEU A 5 21.51 -6.28 3.31
C LEU A 5 21.51 -4.78 2.99
N GLU A 6 21.60 -3.94 4.01
CA GLU A 6 22.58 -2.87 3.90
C GLU A 6 23.91 -3.57 4.14
N SER A 7 24.77 -3.62 3.13
CA SER A 7 26.16 -4.00 3.37
C SER A 7 26.69 -3.02 4.40
N GLU A 8 26.92 -3.49 5.63
CA GLU A 8 27.53 -2.70 6.71
C GLU A 8 28.78 -1.99 6.13
N GLY A 9 28.67 -0.68 5.89
CA GLY A 9 29.75 0.16 5.37
C GLY A 9 29.71 0.57 3.89
N ALA A 10 28.68 0.27 3.11
CA ALA A 10 28.51 0.93 1.80
C ALA A 10 27.94 2.34 2.00
N SER A 11 28.55 3.33 1.35
CA SER A 11 28.01 4.69 1.34
C SER A 11 26.63 4.72 0.66
N VAL A 12 25.79 5.70 1.02
CA VAL A 12 24.48 5.95 0.39
C VAL A 12 24.60 6.16 -1.13
N SER A 13 25.80 6.53 -1.59
CA SER A 13 26.15 6.63 -3.01
C SER A 13 26.40 5.28 -3.70
N GLU A 14 26.79 4.22 -2.97
CA GLU A 14 27.21 2.93 -3.52
C GLU A 14 26.07 1.90 -3.63
N SER A 15 24.98 2.06 -2.88
CA SER A 15 23.81 1.17 -2.94
C SER A 15 22.50 1.97 -2.99
N PRO A 16 22.09 2.47 -4.17
CA PRO A 16 20.90 3.31 -4.31
C PRO A 16 19.57 2.54 -4.25
N VAL A 17 19.62 1.21 -4.13
CA VAL A 17 18.42 0.35 -4.14
C VAL A 17 18.21 -0.26 -2.76
N SER A 18 17.02 -0.10 -2.21
CA SER A 18 16.60 -0.71 -0.95
C SER A 18 15.39 -1.65 -1.16
N VAL A 19 15.26 -2.63 -0.27
CA VAL A 19 14.26 -3.71 -0.38
C VAL A 19 13.51 -3.85 0.93
N GLY A 20 12.18 -3.77 0.87
CA GLY A 20 11.32 -3.86 2.05
C GLY A 20 11.30 -2.60 2.92
N ILE A 21 12.00 -1.54 2.51
CA ILE A 21 12.13 -0.26 3.22
C ILE A 21 11.56 0.84 2.31
N PRO A 22 10.59 1.65 2.77
CA PRO A 22 10.06 2.76 1.98
C PRO A 22 11.06 3.92 1.87
N SER A 23 10.95 4.71 0.80
CA SER A 23 11.74 5.94 0.64
C SER A 23 11.47 6.97 1.74
N TYR A 24 12.41 7.89 1.96
CA TYR A 24 12.29 8.97 2.95
C TYR A 24 10.95 9.73 2.87
N VAL A 25 10.58 10.18 1.66
CA VAL A 25 9.29 10.89 1.43
C VAL A 25 8.09 10.05 1.85
N THR A 26 8.14 8.73 1.61
CA THR A 26 7.03 7.85 1.97
C THR A 26 6.87 7.70 3.47
N GLN A 27 7.98 7.71 4.21
CA GLN A 27 7.99 7.67 5.66
C GLN A 27 7.49 8.98 6.27
N GLU A 28 8.06 10.11 5.85
CA GLU A 28 7.78 11.42 6.43
C GLU A 28 6.41 11.98 6.02
N GLU A 29 6.07 11.93 4.73
CA GLU A 29 4.90 12.65 4.20
C GLU A 29 3.64 11.76 4.19
N PHE A 30 3.82 10.44 4.11
CA PHE A 30 2.71 9.49 3.94
C PHE A 30 2.57 8.49 5.10
N ASN A 31 3.35 8.65 6.18
CA ASN A 31 3.30 7.85 7.39
C ASN A 31 3.36 6.33 7.13
N ARG A 32 4.19 5.88 6.17
CA ARG A 32 4.42 4.46 5.91
C ARG A 32 5.88 4.09 6.15
N TYR A 33 6.09 3.24 7.16
CA TYR A 33 7.42 2.80 7.63
C TYR A 33 7.75 1.35 7.29
N VAL A 34 6.82 0.64 6.62
CA VAL A 34 6.98 -0.76 6.23
C VAL A 34 6.81 -0.89 4.71
N GLY A 35 7.77 -1.57 4.08
CA GLY A 35 7.77 -1.88 2.65
C GLY A 35 7.60 -3.37 2.35
N PHE A 36 7.11 -4.18 3.30
CA PHE A 36 6.83 -5.60 3.06
C PHE A 36 5.57 -6.08 3.78
N TRP A 37 4.90 -7.08 3.20
CA TRP A 37 3.59 -7.57 3.65
C TRP A 37 3.52 -9.09 3.49
N TRP A 38 3.32 -9.79 4.60
CA TRP A 38 3.08 -11.23 4.60
C TRP A 38 1.73 -11.56 3.95
N CYS A 39 1.72 -12.58 3.08
CA CYS A 39 0.47 -13.13 2.58
C CYS A 39 -0.30 -13.76 3.75
N PRO A 40 -1.59 -13.45 3.93
CA PRO A 40 -2.39 -13.97 5.04
C PRO A 40 -2.70 -15.45 4.91
N MET A 41 -2.54 -16.02 3.72
CA MET A 41 -2.83 -17.41 3.40
C MET A 41 -1.58 -18.15 2.97
N ILE A 42 -1.47 -19.40 3.43
CA ILE A 42 -0.55 -20.39 2.91
C ILE A 42 -1.33 -21.19 1.87
N ASP A 43 -0.75 -21.42 0.70
CA ASP A 43 -1.44 -22.21 -0.33
C ASP A 43 -1.50 -23.71 0.02
N ALA A 44 -2.27 -24.46 -0.77
CA ALA A 44 -2.48 -25.89 -0.55
C ALA A 44 -1.19 -26.74 -0.62
N VAL A 45 -0.13 -26.19 -1.22
CA VAL A 45 1.18 -26.86 -1.38
C VAL A 45 2.16 -26.42 -0.28
N GLY A 46 1.76 -25.54 0.63
CA GLY A 46 2.59 -25.09 1.75
C GLY A 46 3.56 -23.96 1.40
N THR A 47 3.28 -23.18 0.35
CA THR A 47 4.13 -22.05 -0.03
C THR A 47 3.74 -20.79 0.74
N TYR A 48 4.75 -20.21 1.39
CA TYR A 48 4.70 -18.92 2.05
C TYR A 48 5.06 -17.82 1.06
N ARG A 49 4.43 -16.65 1.21
CA ARG A 49 4.68 -15.50 0.34
C ARG A 49 4.85 -14.21 1.14
N ILE A 50 5.81 -13.40 0.72
CA ILE A 50 6.03 -12.05 1.22
C ILE A 50 6.02 -11.12 0.01
N LEU A 51 5.12 -10.15 0.00
CA LEU A 51 5.18 -9.01 -0.91
C LEU A 51 6.20 -8.01 -0.34
N TYR A 52 7.03 -7.43 -1.20
CA TYR A 52 7.93 -6.37 -0.80
C TYR A 52 8.06 -5.32 -1.89
N GLU A 53 8.32 -4.10 -1.46
CA GLU A 53 8.69 -2.98 -2.29
C GLU A 53 10.20 -3.00 -2.55
N VAL A 54 10.58 -2.70 -3.79
CA VAL A 54 11.95 -2.35 -4.17
C VAL A 54 11.94 -0.86 -4.49
N VAL A 55 12.78 -0.09 -3.79
CA VAL A 55 12.91 1.36 -3.97
C VAL A 55 14.25 1.64 -4.63
N ASP A 56 14.23 2.33 -5.77
CA ASP A 56 15.41 2.78 -6.49
C ASP A 56 15.55 4.31 -6.36
N GLU A 57 16.59 4.75 -5.68
CA GLU A 57 16.92 6.15 -5.40
C GLU A 57 18.08 6.67 -6.25
N ASN A 58 18.44 5.99 -7.34
CA ASN A 58 19.61 6.35 -8.15
C ASN A 58 19.55 7.79 -8.70
N ASP A 59 18.36 8.23 -9.09
CA ASP A 59 18.12 9.58 -9.63
C ASP A 59 17.72 10.61 -8.55
N VAL A 60 17.71 10.21 -7.28
CA VAL A 60 17.43 11.09 -6.14
C VAL A 60 18.71 11.78 -5.72
N GLU A 61 18.62 13.09 -5.52
CA GLU A 61 19.74 13.90 -5.08
C GLU A 61 20.26 13.46 -3.69
N VAL A 62 21.59 13.49 -3.52
CA VAL A 62 22.26 13.25 -2.25
C VAL A 62 22.64 14.60 -1.63
N LEU A 63 22.18 14.85 -0.41
CA LEU A 63 22.59 15.97 0.42
C LEU A 63 23.60 15.52 1.46
N GLN A 64 24.57 16.37 1.76
CA GLN A 64 25.49 16.21 2.88
C GLN A 64 24.96 17.04 4.05
N LEU A 65 24.47 16.39 5.09
CA LEU A 65 23.96 17.05 6.29
C LEU A 65 25.02 16.99 7.39
N PRO A 66 25.23 18.07 8.16
CA PRO A 66 26.11 18.01 9.33
C PRO A 66 25.61 16.97 10.32
N SER A 67 26.50 16.09 10.76
CA SER A 67 26.22 15.10 11.80
C SER A 67 27.20 15.23 12.96
N PHE A 68 26.82 14.67 14.10
CA PHE A 68 27.72 14.50 15.23
C PHE A 68 27.86 13.01 15.45
N GLY A 69 29.07 12.49 15.26
CA GLY A 69 29.36 11.09 15.51
C GLY A 69 29.16 10.74 16.98
N GLU A 70 29.07 9.44 17.29
CA GLU A 70 29.01 8.95 18.68
C GLU A 70 30.23 9.37 19.51
N ASP A 71 31.35 9.68 18.84
CA ASP A 71 32.59 10.23 19.39
C ASP A 71 32.54 11.76 19.66
N GLY A 72 31.42 12.41 19.35
CA GLY A 72 31.21 13.84 19.48
C GLY A 72 31.94 14.69 18.44
N MET A 73 32.55 14.07 17.43
CA MET A 73 33.20 14.78 16.33
C MET A 73 32.16 15.25 15.31
N ALA A 74 32.34 16.47 14.81
CA ALA A 74 31.54 16.99 13.71
C ALA A 74 31.91 16.23 12.42
N GLY A 75 30.90 15.67 11.77
CA GLY A 75 31.00 14.97 10.51
C GLY A 75 29.93 15.42 9.52
N THR A 76 29.82 14.67 8.44
CA THR A 76 28.75 14.82 7.46
C THR A 76 28.15 13.45 7.17
N GLU A 77 26.82 13.40 7.07
CA GLU A 77 26.08 12.23 6.62
C GLU A 77 25.43 12.51 5.27
N GLU A 78 25.45 11.48 4.42
CA GLU A 78 24.77 11.50 3.14
C GLU A 78 23.31 11.09 3.31
N HIS A 79 22.40 11.89 2.75
CA HIS A 79 20.96 11.63 2.79
C HIS A 79 20.38 11.77 1.38
N ARG A 80 19.64 10.76 0.90
CA ARG A 80 18.84 10.87 -0.33
C ARG A 80 17.64 11.76 -0.02
N PHE A 81 17.60 12.93 -0.64
CA PHE A 81 16.59 13.94 -0.34
C PHE A 81 16.02 14.54 -1.63
N PRO A 82 14.82 14.11 -2.06
CA PRO A 82 14.18 14.64 -3.25
C PRO A 82 13.59 16.03 -2.94
N ARG A 83 14.24 17.07 -3.46
CA ARG A 83 13.73 18.44 -3.38
C ARG A 83 12.49 18.61 -4.26
N ALA A 84 11.64 19.58 -3.92
CA ALA A 84 10.49 19.91 -4.75
C ALA A 84 10.92 20.18 -6.21
N GLY A 85 10.37 19.41 -7.14
CA GLY A 85 10.69 19.49 -8.57
C GLY A 85 11.81 18.55 -9.04
N SER A 86 12.63 17.96 -8.16
CA SER A 86 13.62 16.94 -8.54
C SER A 86 12.97 15.56 -8.68
N PRO A 87 13.63 14.57 -9.29
CA PRO A 87 13.13 13.18 -9.31
C PRO A 87 12.90 12.63 -7.90
N ASN A 88 11.83 11.85 -7.72
CA ASN A 88 11.64 11.01 -6.54
C ASN A 88 12.24 9.62 -6.76
N ALA A 89 12.31 8.85 -5.69
CA ALA A 89 12.59 7.42 -5.76
C ALA A 89 11.53 6.68 -6.59
N ARG A 90 11.95 5.61 -7.27
CA ARG A 90 11.05 4.74 -8.03
C ARG A 90 10.71 3.50 -7.22
N SER A 91 9.41 3.25 -7.03
CA SER A 91 8.95 2.03 -6.37
C SER A 91 8.58 0.95 -7.38
N SER A 92 8.89 -0.30 -7.04
CA SER A 92 8.43 -1.51 -7.72
C SER A 92 7.95 -2.53 -6.70
N LEU A 93 7.07 -3.44 -7.11
CA LEU A 93 6.58 -4.54 -6.27
C LEU A 93 7.17 -5.88 -6.70
N ALA A 94 7.52 -6.71 -5.73
CA ALA A 94 8.08 -8.04 -5.94
C ALA A 94 7.58 -9.01 -4.86
N LEU A 95 7.67 -10.32 -5.14
CA LEU A 95 7.28 -11.39 -4.22
C LEU A 95 8.47 -12.28 -3.91
N ALA A 96 8.63 -12.63 -2.64
CA ALA A 96 9.43 -13.77 -2.22
C ALA A 96 8.49 -14.94 -1.92
N GLN A 97 8.71 -16.07 -2.58
CA GLN A 97 8.02 -17.33 -2.32
C GLN A 97 9.00 -18.34 -1.74
N PHE A 98 8.58 -19.13 -0.76
CA PHE A 98 9.41 -20.20 -0.19
C PHE A 98 8.53 -21.25 0.48
N SER A 99 9.07 -22.44 0.67
CA SER A 99 8.45 -23.50 1.46
C SER A 99 9.22 -23.72 2.76
N LEU A 100 8.60 -24.42 3.70
CA LEU A 100 9.27 -24.88 4.92
C LEU A 100 9.41 -26.39 4.87
N SER A 101 10.59 -26.89 5.19
CA SER A 101 10.82 -28.30 5.42
C SER A 101 10.03 -28.79 6.64
N HIS A 102 9.95 -30.10 6.81
CA HIS A 102 9.34 -30.71 8.02
C HIS A 102 10.03 -30.30 9.34
N THR A 103 11.28 -29.80 9.28
CA THR A 103 12.02 -29.27 10.43
C THR A 103 11.89 -27.75 10.59
N GLY A 104 11.10 -27.09 9.73
CA GLY A 104 10.88 -25.64 9.74
C GLY A 104 12.01 -24.82 9.09
N GLN A 105 12.87 -25.45 8.30
CA GLN A 105 13.91 -24.75 7.54
C GLN A 105 13.34 -24.20 6.23
N ILE A 106 13.80 -23.02 5.83
CA ILE A 106 13.38 -22.38 4.58
C ILE A 106 14.01 -23.11 3.40
N GLU A 107 13.17 -23.54 2.46
CA GLU A 107 13.55 -24.23 1.24
C GLU A 107 12.90 -23.55 0.02
N GLN A 108 13.43 -23.83 -1.17
CA GLN A 108 12.82 -23.45 -2.46
C GLN A 108 12.48 -21.96 -2.58
N VAL A 109 13.40 -21.08 -2.17
CA VAL A 109 13.22 -19.64 -2.30
C VAL A 109 13.17 -19.24 -3.78
N CYS A 110 12.10 -18.57 -4.18
CA CYS A 110 11.90 -18.02 -5.52
C CYS A 110 11.51 -16.54 -5.40
N LEU A 111 12.24 -15.67 -6.11
CA LEU A 111 11.95 -14.24 -6.18
C LEU A 111 11.25 -13.94 -7.50
N LEU A 112 10.15 -13.19 -7.41
CA LEU A 112 9.32 -12.80 -8.54
C LEU A 112 9.22 -11.29 -8.58
N SER A 113 9.24 -10.72 -9.78
CA SER A 113 9.05 -9.29 -10.02
C SER A 113 7.77 -9.07 -10.79
N LEU A 114 7.18 -7.89 -10.63
CA LEU A 114 6.06 -7.47 -11.46
C LEU A 114 6.50 -7.45 -12.94
N THR A 115 5.73 -8.14 -13.79
CA THR A 115 6.03 -8.29 -15.22
C THR A 115 6.00 -6.97 -15.98
N GLU A 116 5.07 -6.10 -15.63
CA GLU A 116 4.95 -4.73 -16.15
C GLU A 116 5.27 -3.75 -15.02
N PRO A 117 6.15 -2.77 -15.23
CA PRO A 117 6.50 -1.80 -14.18
C PRO A 117 5.27 -0.95 -13.80
N LEU A 118 5.23 -0.47 -12.54
CA LEU A 118 4.12 0.36 -12.05
C LEU A 118 3.91 1.61 -12.92
N SER A 119 4.98 2.18 -13.47
CA SER A 119 4.93 3.32 -14.39
C SER A 119 4.32 2.99 -15.76
N SER A 120 4.30 1.73 -16.19
CA SER A 120 3.56 1.30 -17.39
C SER A 120 2.07 1.16 -17.08
N LEU A 121 1.76 0.54 -15.93
CA LEU A 121 0.39 0.24 -15.50
C LEU A 121 -0.38 1.48 -15.03
N SER A 122 0.32 2.44 -14.44
CA SER A 122 -0.21 3.74 -14.02
C SER A 122 0.82 4.85 -14.33
N PRO A 123 0.85 5.34 -15.57
CA PRO A 123 1.89 6.29 -16.04
C PRO A 123 1.94 7.63 -15.30
N SER A 124 0.87 7.99 -14.63
CA SER A 124 0.80 9.22 -13.85
C SER A 124 1.22 9.08 -12.40
N SER A 125 1.31 7.85 -11.90
CA SER A 125 1.57 7.61 -10.49
C SER A 125 3.04 7.77 -10.18
N GLU A 126 3.32 8.42 -9.06
CA GLU A 126 4.67 8.69 -8.55
C GLU A 126 4.92 7.95 -7.23
N TYR A 127 3.89 7.86 -6.38
CA TYR A 127 4.04 7.35 -5.01
C TYR A 127 3.28 6.03 -4.82
N LEU A 128 3.97 5.03 -4.28
CA LEU A 128 3.34 3.82 -3.72
C LEU A 128 2.97 4.08 -2.26
N LEU A 129 1.70 4.36 -2.01
CA LEU A 129 1.22 4.81 -0.70
C LEU A 129 0.98 3.67 0.27
N ARG A 130 0.23 2.66 -0.18
CA ARG A 130 -0.18 1.49 0.62
C ARG A 130 -0.19 0.27 -0.31
N ALA A 131 0.07 -0.89 0.25
CA ALA A 131 -0.07 -2.16 -0.46
C ALA A 131 -0.41 -3.27 0.52
N GLY A 132 -0.83 -4.41 0.00
CA GLY A 132 -1.08 -5.58 0.80
C GLY A 132 -1.72 -6.70 0.00
N TRP A 133 -2.35 -7.62 0.71
CA TRP A 133 -2.97 -8.80 0.13
C TRP A 133 -4.48 -8.73 0.25
N THR A 134 -5.18 -9.36 -0.69
CA THR A 134 -6.57 -9.74 -0.49
C THR A 134 -6.68 -10.75 0.67
N PRO A 135 -7.81 -10.83 1.38
CA PRO A 135 -7.95 -11.71 2.55
C PRO A 135 -7.75 -13.21 2.27
N ASP A 136 -8.01 -13.62 1.03
CA ASP A 136 -7.82 -14.99 0.53
C ASP A 136 -6.41 -15.25 -0.02
N GLY A 137 -5.53 -14.23 -0.03
CA GLY A 137 -4.16 -14.33 -0.54
C GLY A 137 -4.04 -14.54 -2.05
N SER A 138 -5.13 -14.41 -2.80
CA SER A 138 -5.15 -14.67 -4.26
C SER A 138 -4.57 -13.53 -5.09
N ALA A 139 -4.51 -12.32 -4.55
CA ALA A 139 -4.00 -11.14 -5.23
C ALA A 139 -3.37 -10.14 -4.25
N VAL A 140 -2.54 -9.28 -4.81
CA VAL A 140 -1.97 -8.10 -4.16
C VAL A 140 -2.77 -6.87 -4.55
N TRP A 141 -2.96 -5.92 -3.64
CA TRP A 141 -3.50 -4.60 -3.97
C TRP A 141 -2.45 -3.52 -3.69
N ALA A 142 -2.53 -2.40 -4.42
CA ALA A 142 -1.69 -1.24 -4.18
C ALA A 142 -2.46 0.07 -4.41
N GLU A 143 -2.21 1.04 -3.56
CA GLU A 143 -2.65 2.43 -3.69
C GLU A 143 -1.52 3.27 -4.26
N LEU A 144 -1.78 3.87 -5.41
CA LEU A 144 -0.85 4.74 -6.12
C LEU A 144 -1.38 6.16 -6.17
N LEU A 145 -0.49 7.14 -6.01
CA LEU A 145 -0.81 8.57 -6.08
C LEU A 145 0.07 9.26 -7.11
N ASP A 146 -0.54 10.16 -7.88
CA ASP A 146 0.19 10.97 -8.83
C ASP A 146 1.03 12.07 -8.17
N ARG A 147 1.98 12.60 -8.94
CA ARG A 147 2.93 13.60 -8.46
C ARG A 147 2.27 14.90 -7.93
N PRO A 148 1.18 15.43 -8.54
CA PRO A 148 0.43 16.56 -7.97
C PRO A 148 -0.41 16.20 -6.73
N GLN A 149 -0.51 14.93 -6.37
CA GLN A 149 -1.33 14.43 -5.26
C GLN A 149 -2.83 14.68 -5.45
N GLN A 150 -3.31 14.57 -6.68
CA GLN A 150 -4.67 14.89 -7.10
C GLN A 150 -5.43 13.70 -7.69
N ARG A 151 -4.74 12.60 -7.99
CA ARG A 151 -5.36 11.35 -8.45
C ARG A 151 -4.77 10.15 -7.71
N LEU A 152 -5.64 9.46 -6.99
CA LEU A 152 -5.35 8.20 -6.30
C LEU A 152 -5.99 7.05 -7.06
N GLN A 153 -5.25 5.96 -7.22
CA GLN A 153 -5.71 4.73 -7.86
C GLN A 153 -5.49 3.53 -6.95
N LEU A 154 -6.52 2.70 -6.81
CA LEU A 154 -6.43 1.40 -6.16
C LEU A 154 -6.39 0.32 -7.25
N LEU A 155 -5.26 -0.37 -7.35
CA LEU A 155 -5.01 -1.44 -8.31
C LEU A 155 -4.99 -2.80 -7.61
N LEU A 156 -5.39 -3.83 -8.34
CA LEU A 156 -5.31 -5.24 -7.95
C LEU A 156 -4.39 -5.99 -8.93
N PHE A 157 -3.51 -6.82 -8.39
CA PHE A 157 -2.52 -7.60 -9.10
C PHE A 157 -2.70 -9.07 -8.76
N PRO A 158 -3.34 -9.85 -9.66
CA PRO A 158 -3.32 -11.31 -9.55
C PRO A 158 -1.89 -11.84 -9.42
N LEU A 159 -1.70 -12.99 -8.74
CA LEU A 159 -0.36 -13.58 -8.56
C LEU A 159 0.38 -13.83 -9.88
N SER A 160 -0.34 -14.09 -10.97
CA SER A 160 0.23 -14.27 -12.31
C SER A 160 0.85 -13.00 -12.92
N CYS A 161 0.65 -11.83 -12.31
CA CYS A 161 1.37 -10.60 -12.66
C CYS A 161 2.85 -10.63 -12.25
N PHE A 162 3.22 -11.55 -11.35
CA PHE A 162 4.56 -11.70 -10.81
C PHE A 162 5.24 -12.92 -11.40
N GLN A 163 6.42 -12.73 -12.00
CA GLN A 163 7.17 -13.80 -12.66
C GLN A 163 8.66 -13.71 -12.29
N PRO A 164 9.41 -14.80 -12.41
CA PRO A 164 10.86 -14.75 -12.23
C PRO A 164 11.48 -13.72 -13.20
N PRO A 165 12.46 -12.92 -12.76
CA PRO A 165 13.09 -11.91 -13.61
C PRO A 165 13.87 -12.52 -14.77
N GLU A 166 14.37 -13.75 -14.60
CA GLU A 166 15.08 -14.52 -15.61
C GLU A 166 14.26 -15.75 -16.03
N GLY A 167 14.13 -15.97 -17.34
CA GLY A 167 13.43 -17.14 -17.91
C GLY A 167 12.43 -16.79 -19.00
N LEU A 168 11.72 -17.80 -19.49
CA LEU A 168 10.62 -17.61 -20.44
C LEU A 168 9.46 -16.92 -19.71
N GLN A 169 9.27 -15.63 -19.99
CA GLN A 169 8.10 -14.89 -19.52
C GLN A 169 6.84 -15.54 -20.07
N GLN A 170 5.94 -15.93 -19.17
CA GLN A 170 4.65 -16.50 -19.54
C GLN A 170 3.66 -15.38 -19.81
N ALA A 171 2.53 -15.70 -20.45
CA ALA A 171 1.44 -14.74 -20.59
C ALA A 171 1.02 -14.24 -19.18
N SER A 172 1.28 -12.97 -18.92
CA SER A 172 0.97 -12.33 -17.64
C SER A 172 -0.48 -11.88 -17.61
N ALA A 173 -1.12 -11.99 -16.45
CA ALA A 173 -2.43 -11.34 -16.27
C ALA A 173 -2.23 -9.83 -16.19
N GLN A 174 -3.24 -9.08 -16.63
CA GLN A 174 -3.26 -7.64 -16.44
C GLN A 174 -3.63 -7.30 -14.99
N SER A 175 -3.04 -6.21 -14.47
CA SER A 175 -3.56 -5.59 -13.27
C SER A 175 -4.96 -5.01 -13.53
N LEU A 176 -5.73 -4.85 -12.47
CA LEU A 176 -7.09 -4.34 -12.53
C LEU A 176 -7.21 -3.06 -11.72
N LEU A 177 -7.66 -1.98 -12.37
CA LEU A 177 -8.08 -0.75 -11.68
C LEU A 177 -9.41 -0.99 -10.96
N LEU A 178 -9.37 -1.05 -9.63
CA LEU A 178 -10.57 -1.24 -8.82
C LEU A 178 -11.28 0.08 -8.56
N TRP A 179 -10.53 1.11 -8.17
CA TRP A 179 -11.07 2.40 -7.77
C TRP A 179 -10.13 3.52 -8.17
N GLN A 180 -10.71 4.69 -8.46
CA GLN A 180 -9.96 5.91 -8.72
C GLN A 180 -10.68 7.09 -8.07
N GLU A 181 -9.92 7.91 -7.38
CA GLU A 181 -10.38 9.15 -6.76
C GLU A 181 -9.59 10.32 -7.33
N THR A 182 -10.27 11.44 -7.57
CA THR A 182 -9.65 12.67 -8.07
C THR A 182 -10.08 13.87 -7.25
N SER A 183 -9.17 14.80 -7.00
CA SER A 183 -9.41 16.03 -6.26
C SER A 183 -8.91 17.24 -7.04
N GLN A 184 -9.63 18.36 -6.95
CA GLN A 184 -9.21 19.65 -7.53
C GLN A 184 -8.20 20.39 -6.64
N VAL A 185 -7.96 19.89 -5.42
CA VAL A 185 -7.08 20.53 -4.44
C VAL A 185 -5.90 19.59 -4.18
N TRP A 186 -6.09 18.59 -3.33
CA TRP A 186 -5.19 17.45 -3.09
C TRP A 186 -5.99 16.28 -2.49
N ILE A 187 -5.36 15.10 -2.39
CA ILE A 187 -5.89 13.91 -1.73
C ILE A 187 -5.18 13.73 -0.39
N ASN A 188 -5.94 13.73 0.71
CA ASN A 188 -5.39 13.43 2.03
C ASN A 188 -5.34 11.90 2.25
N VAL A 189 -4.15 11.33 2.19
CA VAL A 189 -3.91 9.88 2.38
C VAL A 189 -4.41 9.40 3.75
N HIS A 190 -4.90 8.15 3.81
CA HIS A 190 -5.44 7.55 5.03
C HIS A 190 -5.27 6.03 5.05
N ASP A 191 -5.42 5.42 6.23
CA ASP A 191 -5.28 3.97 6.41
C ASP A 191 -6.62 3.20 6.39
N VAL A 192 -7.70 3.85 5.95
CA VAL A 192 -9.04 3.25 5.93
C VAL A 192 -9.24 2.41 4.67
N LEU A 193 -8.73 1.19 4.69
CA LEU A 193 -9.06 0.13 3.74
C LEU A 193 -9.34 -1.15 4.53
N VAL A 194 -10.60 -1.57 4.58
CA VAL A 194 -10.97 -2.83 5.27
C VAL A 194 -11.76 -3.73 4.35
N PHE A 195 -11.21 -4.90 4.05
CA PHE A 195 -11.94 -5.94 3.35
C PHE A 195 -13.09 -6.47 4.22
N LEU A 196 -14.26 -6.50 3.63
CA LEU A 196 -15.45 -7.16 4.16
C LEU A 196 -15.58 -8.55 3.54
N ARG A 197 -16.47 -9.36 4.10
CA ARG A 197 -16.75 -10.68 3.51
C ARG A 197 -17.30 -10.49 2.09
N PRO A 198 -16.77 -11.24 1.11
CA PRO A 198 -17.34 -11.26 -0.22
C PRO A 198 -18.77 -11.81 -0.17
N GLU A 199 -19.64 -11.26 -1.01
CA GLU A 199 -20.99 -11.80 -1.22
C GLU A 199 -21.03 -12.71 -2.46
N SER A 200 -20.07 -12.54 -3.37
CA SER A 200 -19.87 -13.37 -4.56
C SER A 200 -18.38 -13.56 -4.86
N PRO A 201 -17.97 -14.63 -5.59
CA PRO A 201 -16.56 -14.92 -5.87
C PRO A 201 -15.83 -13.86 -6.70
N GLN A 202 -16.56 -13.08 -7.50
CA GLN A 202 -16.00 -12.06 -8.41
C GLN A 202 -16.18 -10.63 -7.87
N GLU A 203 -16.41 -10.48 -6.58
CA GLU A 203 -16.66 -9.20 -5.93
C GLU A 203 -15.78 -9.04 -4.68
N LEU A 204 -15.03 -7.94 -4.65
CA LEU A 204 -14.40 -7.42 -3.45
C LEU A 204 -15.30 -6.37 -2.82
N ARG A 205 -15.40 -6.41 -1.49
CA ARG A 205 -16.13 -5.41 -0.71
C ARG A 205 -15.18 -4.74 0.25
N LEU A 206 -15.10 -3.42 0.19
CA LEU A 206 -14.19 -2.63 1.00
C LEU A 206 -14.96 -1.56 1.77
N LEU A 207 -14.57 -1.34 3.01
CA LEU A 207 -14.78 -0.05 3.67
C LEU A 207 -13.65 0.89 3.23
N TRP A 208 -14.02 2.03 2.67
CA TRP A 208 -13.11 3.07 2.17
C TRP A 208 -13.46 4.41 2.79
N ALA A 209 -12.51 5.32 2.93
CA ALA A 209 -12.79 6.71 3.27
C ALA A 209 -12.59 7.60 2.02
N SER A 210 -13.39 8.64 1.84
CA SER A 210 -13.18 9.59 0.75
C SER A 210 -13.66 10.98 1.14
N GLU A 211 -13.00 11.99 0.56
CA GLU A 211 -13.31 13.41 0.73
C GLU A 211 -14.05 14.00 -0.48
N GLU A 212 -14.56 13.17 -1.40
CA GLU A 212 -15.22 13.62 -2.64
C GLU A 212 -16.38 14.62 -2.42
N SER A 213 -17.02 14.58 -1.24
CA SER A 213 -18.10 15.51 -0.86
C SER A 213 -17.63 16.81 -0.19
N GLY A 214 -16.32 16.99 -0.02
CA GLY A 214 -15.68 18.08 0.72
C GLY A 214 -15.37 17.75 2.20
N PHE A 215 -15.88 16.64 2.72
CA PHE A 215 -15.54 16.11 4.05
C PHE A 215 -15.28 14.60 3.96
N ARG A 216 -14.45 14.09 4.87
CA ARG A 216 -14.11 12.67 4.93
C ARG A 216 -15.28 11.84 5.45
N HIS A 217 -15.82 10.99 4.59
CA HIS A 217 -16.87 10.03 4.93
C HIS A 217 -16.46 8.60 4.62
N LEU A 218 -17.15 7.65 5.23
CA LEU A 218 -16.97 6.23 4.94
C LEU A 218 -17.88 5.81 3.80
N TYR A 219 -17.33 5.01 2.90
CA TYR A 219 -18.01 4.43 1.75
C TYR A 219 -17.88 2.91 1.80
N LEU A 220 -18.95 2.22 1.43
CA LEU A 220 -18.91 0.82 1.07
C LEU A 220 -18.62 0.74 -0.42
N LEU A 221 -17.43 0.28 -0.78
CA LEU A 221 -17.08 -0.07 -2.15
C LEU A 221 -17.48 -1.52 -2.43
N ARG A 222 -18.14 -1.75 -3.56
CA ARG A 222 -18.31 -3.06 -4.19
C ARG A 222 -17.60 -3.03 -5.53
N LEU A 223 -16.59 -3.86 -5.67
CA LEU A 223 -15.60 -3.79 -6.73
C LEU A 223 -15.57 -5.14 -7.42
N ARG A 224 -15.74 -5.17 -8.74
CA ARG A 224 -15.67 -6.42 -9.49
C ARG A 224 -14.23 -6.78 -9.81
N THR A 225 -13.89 -8.07 -9.71
CA THR A 225 -12.54 -8.56 -10.01
C THR A 225 -12.39 -9.14 -11.41
N ASP A 226 -13.48 -9.20 -12.19
CA ASP A 226 -13.49 -9.69 -13.57
C ASP A 226 -13.34 -8.57 -14.62
N GLY A 227 -13.02 -7.35 -14.18
CA GLY A 227 -12.84 -6.19 -15.05
C GLY A 227 -14.14 -5.62 -15.64
N GLN A 228 -15.31 -6.14 -15.26
CA GLN A 228 -16.59 -5.61 -15.71
C GLN A 228 -17.09 -4.50 -14.78
N ALA A 229 -17.90 -3.58 -15.32
CA ALA A 229 -18.69 -2.66 -14.49
C ALA A 229 -19.83 -3.43 -13.77
N PRO A 230 -20.36 -2.98 -12.61
CA PRO A 230 -20.09 -1.69 -11.96
C PRO A 230 -19.27 -1.83 -10.66
N CYS A 231 -18.26 -0.98 -10.53
CA CYS A 231 -17.75 -0.58 -9.22
C CYS A 231 -18.74 0.44 -8.64
N THR A 232 -19.27 0.19 -7.43
CA THR A 232 -20.18 1.13 -6.76
C THR A 232 -19.61 1.59 -5.44
N ALA A 233 -19.64 2.89 -5.19
CA ALA A 233 -19.40 3.49 -3.88
C ALA A 233 -20.73 3.93 -3.27
N LEU A 234 -21.05 3.40 -2.10
CA LEU A 234 -22.26 3.79 -1.36
C LEU A 234 -21.84 4.49 -0.06
N PRO A 235 -22.21 5.77 0.15
CA PRO A 235 -21.90 6.45 1.40
C PRO A 235 -22.58 5.72 2.55
N LEU A 236 -21.83 5.46 3.63
CA LEU A 236 -22.38 4.91 4.85
C LEU A 236 -22.94 6.04 5.70
N PRO A 237 -24.26 6.09 5.93
CA PRO A 237 -24.84 7.16 6.74
C PRO A 237 -24.29 7.09 8.16
N SER A 238 -23.83 8.23 8.67
CA SER A 238 -23.47 8.44 10.06
C SER A 238 -24.74 8.51 10.91
N GLY A 239 -25.27 7.36 11.32
CA GLY A 239 -26.57 7.28 12.01
C GLY A 239 -26.59 6.36 13.24
N HIS A 240 -27.00 6.91 14.38
CA HIS A 240 -27.47 6.16 15.53
C HIS A 240 -28.81 5.48 15.21
N GLY A 241 -28.79 4.21 14.81
CA GLY A 241 -29.99 3.37 14.72
C GLY A 241 -30.98 3.76 13.61
N PHE A 242 -31.85 2.82 13.26
CA PHE A 242 -32.89 3.00 12.25
C PHE A 242 -33.80 4.19 12.62
N GLY A 243 -33.74 5.28 11.85
CA GLY A 243 -34.69 6.39 11.92
C GLY A 243 -34.19 7.63 11.20
N LYS A 244 -34.83 7.95 10.06
CA LYS A 244 -34.79 9.17 9.20
C LYS A 244 -33.47 9.98 9.06
N PRO A 245 -33.12 10.43 7.84
CA PRO A 245 -31.93 11.25 7.62
C PRO A 245 -32.14 12.65 8.22
N ASP A 246 -31.53 12.92 9.36
CA ASP A 246 -31.34 14.28 9.87
C ASP A 246 -29.86 14.65 9.65
N PHE A 247 -29.62 15.53 8.67
CA PHE A 247 -28.33 16.15 8.42
C PHE A 247 -28.04 17.17 9.55
N ARG A 248 -27.79 16.68 10.76
CA ARG A 248 -27.28 17.51 11.86
C ARG A 248 -25.82 17.20 12.12
N ARG A 249 -25.01 18.26 12.05
CA ARG A 249 -23.58 18.33 12.45
C ARG A 249 -23.35 17.48 13.70
N GLN A 250 -22.71 16.32 13.54
CA GLN A 250 -22.23 15.56 14.69
C GLN A 250 -20.89 16.18 15.13
N SER A 251 -20.93 16.80 16.30
CA SER A 251 -19.80 17.34 17.09
C SER A 251 -19.08 18.59 16.59
N THR A 252 -18.55 19.34 17.56
CA THR A 252 -17.73 20.54 17.36
C THR A 252 -16.34 20.16 16.86
N PRO A 253 -15.68 21.00 16.04
CA PRO A 253 -14.31 20.75 15.56
C PRO A 253 -13.29 20.52 16.68
N SER A 254 -13.59 20.94 17.91
CA SER A 254 -12.74 20.82 19.09
C SER A 254 -12.78 19.46 19.80
N SER A 255 -13.59 18.50 19.35
CA SER A 255 -13.84 17.24 20.07
C SER A 255 -13.92 16.04 19.14
N ARG A 256 -13.16 14.97 19.42
CA ARG A 256 -13.28 13.67 18.73
C ARG A 256 -14.27 12.77 19.47
N HIS A 257 -15.18 12.14 18.73
CA HIS A 257 -16.20 11.22 19.27
C HIS A 257 -16.20 9.89 18.53
N PHE A 258 -16.61 8.81 19.22
CA PHE A 258 -16.86 7.51 18.60
C PHE A 258 -18.30 7.43 18.08
N SER A 259 -18.47 7.26 16.77
CA SER A 259 -19.77 7.05 16.13
C SER A 259 -19.95 5.58 15.70
N ARG A 260 -21.20 5.08 15.71
CA ARG A 260 -21.53 3.74 15.21
C ARG A 260 -22.13 3.82 13.80
N CYS A 261 -21.73 2.91 12.93
CA CYS A 261 -22.35 2.66 11.62
C CYS A 261 -23.02 1.27 11.62
N SER A 262 -23.62 0.83 10.50
CA SER A 262 -24.33 -0.46 10.38
C SER A 262 -23.52 -1.65 10.95
N ALA A 263 -24.19 -2.73 11.39
CA ALA A 263 -23.54 -3.82 12.13
C ALA A 263 -22.34 -4.49 11.42
N SER A 264 -22.34 -4.53 10.08
CA SER A 264 -21.21 -5.02 9.26
C SER A 264 -20.03 -4.05 9.27
N ALA A 265 -20.28 -2.75 9.07
CA ALA A 265 -19.28 -1.69 9.19
C ALA A 265 -18.76 -1.56 10.63
N PHE A 266 -19.61 -1.78 11.64
CA PHE A 266 -19.26 -1.69 13.05
C PHE A 266 -18.25 -2.77 13.49
N ARG A 267 -18.36 -4.00 12.96
CA ARG A 267 -17.37 -5.08 13.21
C ARG A 267 -16.03 -4.79 12.54
N ALA A 268 -16.03 -4.16 11.37
CA ALA A 268 -14.83 -3.73 10.65
C ALA A 268 -14.13 -2.57 11.38
N ILE A 269 -14.88 -1.54 11.80
CA ILE A 269 -14.37 -0.38 12.54
C ILE A 269 -13.78 -0.81 13.90
N ARG A 270 -14.39 -1.77 14.60
CA ARG A 270 -13.82 -2.34 15.84
C ARG A 270 -12.47 -3.06 15.65
N ARG A 271 -12.21 -3.62 14.46
CA ARG A 271 -10.91 -4.25 14.16
C ARG A 271 -9.80 -3.21 13.93
N LEU A 272 -10.11 -2.07 13.31
CA LEU A 272 -9.14 -0.98 13.13
C LEU A 272 -8.60 -0.48 14.48
N THR A 273 -9.47 -0.33 15.49
CA THR A 273 -9.05 0.09 16.85
C THR A 273 -8.26 -0.96 17.63
N ALA A 274 -8.24 -2.23 17.19
CA ALA A 274 -7.49 -3.29 17.87
C ALA A 274 -6.09 -3.50 17.27
N ILE A 275 -5.80 -2.88 16.12
CA ILE A 275 -4.49 -2.92 15.43
C ILE A 275 -3.66 -1.66 15.75
N THR A 276 -4.26 -0.65 16.40
CA THR A 276 -3.60 0.63 16.79
C THR A 276 -3.21 0.71 18.28
N VAL A 277 -2.95 -0.42 18.94
CA VAL A 277 -2.29 -0.44 20.26
C VAL A 277 -1.06 -1.32 20.20
#